data_AF-A0A924KHF9-F1
#
_entry.id   AF-A0A924KHF9-F1
#
_cell.length_a   1.000
_cell.length_b   1.000
_cell.length_c   1.000
_cell.angle_alpha   90.00
_cell.angle_beta   90.00
_cell.angle_gamma   90.00
#
_symmetry.space_group_name_H-M   'P 1'
#
loop_
_entity.id
_entity.type
_entity.pdbx_description
1 polymer ?
#
loop_
_entity_poly.entity_id
_entity_poly.type
_entity_poly.pdbx_seq_one_letter_code
_entity_poly.pdbx_strand_id
1 'polypeptide(L)'
;MKKSIILTLCVALLIFAACTNNKKSDSGTSDSTKLDNRQCYLAVSKTDSATDSATLSIGKENSKTVGRLAFNFSKKDDTNGSISGEFSGDTLFVEYAFEYKGTKYSNPQVFLMKGDSLIQGHGDMRTMLGRTYFEDHSKIMFDGFVFKPTDCK
;
A
#
# COMPACT_ATOMS: atom_id res chain seq x y z
N MET A 1 -53.75 -24.32 -32.20
CA MET A 1 -52.36 -24.76 -32.40
C MET A 1 -51.93 -24.45 -33.82
N LYS A 2 -50.63 -24.18 -34.01
CA LYS A 2 -49.89 -23.80 -35.24
C LYS A 2 -49.75 -22.29 -35.49
N LYS A 3 -48.66 -21.77 -34.93
CA LYS A 3 -48.00 -20.51 -35.26
C LYS A 3 -47.10 -20.76 -36.48
N SER A 4 -47.07 -19.83 -37.44
CA SER A 4 -46.05 -19.73 -38.49
C SER A 4 -45.80 -18.23 -38.67
N ILE A 5 -44.68 -17.70 -38.16
CA ILE A 5 -43.41 -17.47 -38.85
C ILE A 5 -43.58 -16.53 -40.06
N ILE A 6 -43.31 -15.24 -39.86
CA ILE A 6 -42.76 -14.36 -40.89
C ILE A 6 -41.59 -13.58 -40.28
N LEU A 7 -40.48 -13.72 -40.99
CA LEU A 7 -39.12 -13.25 -40.81
C LEU A 7 -39.00 -11.79 -41.33
N THR A 8 -38.46 -10.87 -40.53
CA THR A 8 -38.02 -9.54 -41.01
C THR A 8 -36.87 -9.09 -40.08
N LEU A 9 -35.62 -9.40 -40.44
CA LEU A 9 -34.64 -8.52 -41.11
C LEU A 9 -34.38 -7.23 -40.29
N CYS A 10 -33.50 -7.30 -39.29
CA CYS A 10 -32.07 -6.95 -39.35
C CYS A 10 -31.73 -5.47 -39.58
N VAL A 11 -30.95 -4.97 -38.60
CA VAL A 11 -29.88 -3.96 -38.72
C VAL A 11 -30.31 -2.50 -38.55
N ALA A 12 -30.28 -2.06 -37.30
CA ALA A 12 -29.88 -0.69 -36.96
C ALA A 12 -28.44 -0.73 -36.42
N LEU A 13 -27.49 -0.37 -37.28
CA LEU A 13 -26.10 -0.07 -36.90
C LEU A 13 -26.08 1.22 -36.08
N LEU A 14 -25.97 1.09 -34.75
CA LEU A 14 -25.55 2.19 -33.90
C LEU A 14 -24.02 2.23 -33.91
N ILE A 15 -23.52 3.19 -34.67
CA ILE A 15 -22.13 3.66 -34.71
C ILE A 15 -21.71 4.15 -33.32
N PHE A 16 -20.97 3.32 -32.59
CA PHE A 16 -20.14 3.79 -31.48
C PHE A 16 -18.81 4.27 -32.06
N ALA A 17 -18.65 5.58 -32.16
CA ALA A 17 -17.35 6.21 -32.28
C ALA A 17 -16.64 6.11 -30.91
N ALA A 18 -15.67 5.21 -30.79
CA ALA A 18 -14.76 5.18 -29.66
C ALA A 18 -13.35 5.53 -30.15
N CYS A 19 -12.88 6.72 -29.77
CA CYS A 19 -11.54 7.19 -30.03
C CYS A 19 -10.50 6.28 -29.36
N THR A 20 -9.62 5.70 -30.14
CA THR A 20 -8.40 5.04 -29.67
C THR A 20 -7.40 6.11 -29.23
N ASN A 21 -7.45 6.52 -27.97
CA ASN A 21 -6.33 7.25 -27.37
C ASN A 21 -5.25 6.24 -27.00
N ASN A 22 -4.34 5.99 -27.94
CA ASN A 22 -3.03 5.40 -27.67
C ASN A 22 -2.25 6.34 -26.74
N LYS A 23 -2.47 6.21 -25.43
CA LYS A 23 -1.50 6.69 -24.44
C LYS A 23 -0.41 5.64 -24.34
N LYS A 24 0.71 5.96 -24.98
CA LYS A 24 2.03 5.38 -24.78
C LYS A 24 2.23 5.16 -23.28
N SER A 25 2.37 3.91 -22.87
CA SER A 25 2.85 3.57 -21.53
C SER A 25 4.35 3.82 -21.54
N ASP A 26 4.75 5.04 -21.20
CA ASP A 26 6.12 5.32 -20.80
C ASP A 26 6.33 4.68 -19.43
N SER A 27 7.03 3.54 -19.46
CA SER A 27 7.74 3.02 -18.30
C SER A 27 8.80 4.04 -17.88
N GLY A 28 8.73 4.46 -16.62
CA GLY A 28 9.79 5.22 -15.96
C GLY A 28 9.37 6.64 -15.59
N THR A 29 8.84 6.81 -14.40
CA THR A 29 9.01 8.03 -13.61
C THR A 29 8.89 7.63 -12.15
N SER A 30 9.97 7.83 -11.40
CA SER A 30 9.90 7.95 -9.94
C SER A 30 8.78 8.92 -9.63
N ASP A 31 7.70 8.39 -9.07
CA ASP A 31 6.53 9.17 -8.69
C ASP A 31 6.91 10.06 -7.50
N SER A 32 7.52 11.19 -7.81
CA SER A 32 7.64 12.33 -6.91
C SER A 32 6.35 13.13 -7.00
N THR A 33 5.22 12.48 -6.68
CA THR A 33 4.01 13.23 -6.33
C THR A 33 4.41 14.12 -5.15
N LYS A 34 4.29 15.44 -5.31
CA LYS A 34 4.63 16.39 -4.26
C LYS A 34 3.65 16.16 -3.10
N LEU A 35 4.09 15.36 -2.14
CA LEU A 35 3.33 15.03 -0.97
C LEU A 35 3.29 16.24 -0.05
N ASP A 36 2.11 16.79 0.20
CA ASP A 36 1.97 17.86 1.17
C ASP A 36 2.37 17.34 2.55
N ASN A 37 3.17 18.14 3.26
CA ASN A 37 3.67 17.85 4.60
C ASN A 37 4.36 16.47 4.70
N ARG A 38 5.24 16.15 3.73
CA ARG A 38 6.02 14.91 3.75
C ARG A 38 6.87 14.82 5.03
N GLN A 39 6.64 13.77 5.81
CA GLN A 39 7.41 13.41 7.00
C GLN A 39 8.18 12.12 6.72
N CYS A 40 9.42 12.04 7.19
CA CYS A 40 10.27 10.88 7.00
C CYS A 40 10.80 10.36 8.33
N TYR A 41 10.95 9.04 8.39
CA TYR A 41 11.33 8.33 9.59
C TYR A 41 12.34 7.23 9.27
N LEU A 42 13.19 6.96 10.25
CA LEU A 42 14.15 5.87 10.24
C LEU A 42 13.98 5.05 11.51
N ALA A 43 13.96 3.72 11.35
CA ALA A 43 14.09 2.77 12.43
C ALA A 43 15.35 1.94 12.22
N VAL A 44 16.09 1.68 13.31
CA VAL A 44 17.25 0.79 13.31
C VAL A 44 17.09 -0.15 14.50
N SER A 45 17.13 -1.46 14.24
CA SER A 45 17.15 -2.50 15.25
C SER A 45 18.47 -3.26 15.15
N LYS A 46 19.26 -3.21 16.23
CA LYS A 46 20.59 -3.80 16.26
C LYS A 46 20.63 -4.92 17.30
N THR A 47 21.13 -6.07 16.86
CA THR A 47 21.53 -7.19 17.70
C THR A 47 23.04 -7.39 17.55
N ASP A 48 23.63 -8.26 18.37
CA ASP A 48 25.08 -8.53 18.32
C ASP A 48 25.55 -9.10 16.96
N SER A 49 24.65 -9.71 16.18
CA SER A 49 25.00 -10.40 14.92
C SER A 49 24.32 -9.81 13.67
N ALA A 50 23.48 -8.79 13.82
CA ALA A 50 22.63 -8.29 12.75
C ALA A 50 22.17 -6.86 13.01
N THR A 51 22.09 -6.06 11.95
CA THR A 51 21.46 -4.74 11.98
C THR A 51 20.37 -4.73 10.92
N ASP A 52 19.13 -4.56 11.35
CA ASP A 52 17.99 -4.38 10.48
C ASP A 52 17.58 -2.90 10.55
N SER A 53 17.03 -2.39 9.45
CA SER A 53 16.54 -1.01 9.39
C SER A 53 15.28 -0.90 8.58
N ALA A 54 14.51 0.16 8.83
CA ALA A 54 13.35 0.47 8.03
C ALA A 54 13.25 1.97 7.81
N THR A 55 12.83 2.37 6.61
CA THR A 55 12.49 3.76 6.31
C THR A 55 11.01 3.88 6.02
N LEU A 56 10.41 4.95 6.52
CA LEU A 56 9.01 5.25 6.32
C LEU A 56 8.91 6.72 5.90
N SER A 57 8.22 6.98 4.80
CA SER A 57 7.73 8.32 4.49
C SER A 57 6.21 8.31 4.51
N ILE A 58 5.63 9.37 5.06
CA ILE A 58 4.20 9.61 5.03
C ILE A 58 3.93 11.05 4.62
N GLY A 59 2.73 11.28 4.12
CA GLY A 59 2.16 12.59 3.92
C GLY A 59 0.75 12.43 3.42
N LYS A 60 0.18 13.51 2.89
CA LYS A 60 -1.23 13.53 2.51
C LYS A 60 -1.42 13.62 1.00
N GLU A 61 -2.32 12.78 0.52
CA GLU A 61 -2.91 12.89 -0.81
C GLU A 61 -4.43 12.79 -0.64
N ASN A 62 -5.14 13.88 -0.95
CA ASN A 62 -6.55 14.05 -0.61
C ASN A 62 -6.79 13.80 0.89
N SER A 63 -7.70 12.88 1.23
CA SER A 63 -8.01 12.51 2.62
C SER A 63 -7.17 11.34 3.15
N LYS A 64 -6.32 10.72 2.32
CA LYS A 64 -5.55 9.54 2.70
C LYS A 64 -4.13 9.89 3.12
N THR A 65 -3.62 9.11 4.08
CA THR A 65 -2.20 9.05 4.36
C THR A 65 -1.56 8.12 3.34
N VAL A 66 -0.57 8.61 2.61
CA VAL A 66 0.17 7.85 1.60
C VAL A 66 1.67 8.01 1.81
N GLY A 67 2.46 7.14 1.20
CA GLY A 67 3.91 7.26 1.23
C GLY A 67 4.63 5.97 0.87
N ARG A 68 5.84 5.78 1.40
CA ARG A 68 6.68 4.62 1.11
C ARG A 68 7.19 3.97 2.39
N LEU A 69 7.28 2.64 2.35
CA LEU A 69 7.86 1.84 3.41
C LEU A 69 8.89 0.88 2.82
N ALA A 70 10.09 0.90 3.37
CA ALA A 70 11.14 -0.05 3.01
C ALA A 70 11.71 -0.70 4.26
N PHE A 71 11.81 -2.02 4.24
CA PHE A 71 12.52 -2.81 5.23
C PHE A 71 13.82 -3.35 4.62
N ASN A 72 14.92 -3.16 5.33
CA ASN A 72 16.22 -3.69 4.99
C ASN A 72 16.63 -4.65 6.10
N PHE A 73 16.63 -5.95 5.81
CA PHE A 73 16.90 -7.00 6.77
C PHE A 73 18.26 -7.63 6.49
N SER A 74 19.07 -7.79 7.52
CA SER A 74 20.38 -8.45 7.41
C SER A 74 20.31 -9.94 7.06
N LYS A 75 19.18 -10.60 7.37
CA LYS A 75 19.00 -12.06 7.27
C LYS A 75 17.74 -12.47 6.49
N LYS A 76 16.97 -11.52 5.99
CA LYS A 76 15.77 -11.75 5.18
C LYS A 76 15.87 -10.88 3.94
N ASP A 77 15.03 -11.15 2.95
CA ASP A 77 14.97 -10.29 1.78
C ASP A 77 14.36 -8.94 2.13
N ASP A 78 14.94 -7.90 1.56
CA ASP A 78 14.45 -6.54 1.66
C ASP A 78 13.10 -6.40 0.94
N THR A 79 12.26 -5.50 1.44
CA THR A 79 11.00 -5.15 0.79
C THR A 79 10.88 -3.64 0.69
N ASN A 80 10.34 -3.16 -0.43
CA ASN A 80 10.14 -1.74 -0.67
C ASN A 80 8.85 -1.54 -1.45
N GLY A 81 7.99 -0.66 -0.97
CA GLY A 81 6.64 -0.52 -1.49
C GLY A 81 5.96 0.78 -1.09
N SER A 82 4.76 0.97 -1.62
CA SER A 82 3.88 2.08 -1.26
C SER A 82 3.01 1.72 -0.07
N ILE A 83 2.63 2.73 0.70
CA ILE A 83 1.60 2.60 1.73
C ILE A 83 0.43 3.53 1.44
N SER A 84 -0.77 3.09 1.77
CA SER A 84 -1.98 3.92 1.72
C SER A 84 -2.92 3.53 2.85
N GLY A 85 -3.47 4.51 3.54
CA GLY A 85 -4.42 4.27 4.62
C GLY A 85 -4.78 5.53 5.38
N GLU A 86 -5.07 5.39 6.66
CA GLU A 86 -5.63 6.46 7.48
C GLU A 86 -5.27 6.32 8.96
N PHE A 87 -5.34 7.45 9.65
CA PHE A 87 -5.23 7.50 11.10
C PHE A 87 -6.60 7.26 11.73
N SER A 88 -6.65 6.38 12.72
CA SER A 88 -7.73 6.26 13.70
C SER A 88 -7.16 6.68 15.05
N GLY A 89 -7.47 7.90 15.48
CA GLY A 89 -6.81 8.51 16.64
C GLY A 89 -5.30 8.68 16.41
N ASP A 90 -4.50 8.10 17.30
CA ASP A 90 -3.03 8.09 17.25
C ASP A 90 -2.46 6.92 16.42
N THR A 91 -3.31 6.04 15.89
CA THR A 91 -2.88 4.81 15.23
C THR A 91 -3.09 4.91 13.72
N LEU A 92 -2.01 4.78 12.94
CA LEU A 92 -2.00 4.73 11.49
C LEU A 92 -2.17 3.28 11.02
N PHE A 93 -3.25 3.01 10.29
CA PHE A 93 -3.48 1.73 9.62
C PHE A 93 -3.25 1.92 8.12
N VAL A 94 -2.42 1.08 7.50
CA VAL A 94 -2.12 1.16 6.06
C VAL A 94 -2.09 -0.20 5.40
N GLU A 95 -2.46 -0.24 4.13
CA GLU A 95 -2.09 -1.32 3.23
C GLU A 95 -0.66 -1.04 2.71
N TYR A 96 0.24 -2.01 2.85
CA TYR A 96 1.60 -1.99 2.32
C TYR A 96 1.69 -2.84 1.06
N ALA A 97 1.79 -2.19 -0.09
CA ALA A 97 1.86 -2.83 -1.39
C ALA A 97 3.29 -2.86 -1.91
N PHE A 98 3.83 -4.06 -2.14
CA PHE A 98 5.20 -4.27 -2.61
C PHE A 98 5.28 -5.41 -3.62
N GLU A 99 6.35 -5.43 -4.41
CA GLU A 99 6.63 -6.52 -5.33
C GLU A 99 7.80 -7.35 -4.82
N TYR A 100 7.66 -8.67 -4.88
CA TYR A 100 8.71 -9.61 -4.51
C TYR A 100 8.77 -10.73 -5.54
N LYS A 101 9.92 -10.85 -6.21
CA LYS A 101 10.19 -11.84 -7.28
C LYS A 101 9.10 -11.84 -8.38
N GLY A 102 8.66 -10.66 -8.80
CA GLY A 102 7.63 -10.49 -9.84
C GLY A 102 6.18 -10.71 -9.36
N THR A 103 5.97 -11.01 -8.08
CA THR A 103 4.64 -11.18 -7.49
C THR A 103 4.30 -9.96 -6.63
N LYS A 104 3.09 -9.41 -6.80
CA LYS A 104 2.59 -8.28 -6.01
C LYS A 104 1.91 -8.78 -4.75
N TYR A 105 2.27 -8.17 -3.63
CA TYR A 105 1.70 -8.44 -2.31
C TYR A 105 1.08 -7.16 -1.75
N SER A 106 0.04 -7.32 -0.92
CA SER A 106 -0.52 -6.24 -0.12
C SER A 106 -0.79 -6.75 1.29
N ASN A 107 -0.03 -6.25 2.26
CA ASN A 107 -0.12 -6.67 3.65
C ASN A 107 -0.49 -5.48 4.54
N PRO A 108 -1.36 -5.67 5.54
CA PRO A 108 -1.68 -4.61 6.48
C PRO A 108 -0.46 -4.29 7.34
N GLN A 109 -0.23 -3.01 7.62
CA GLN A 109 0.73 -2.52 8.60
C GLN A 109 0.02 -1.52 9.52
N VAL A 110 0.50 -1.43 10.75
CA VAL A 110 -0.07 -0.56 11.77
C VAL A 110 1.04 0.14 12.53
N PHE A 111 0.88 1.43 12.78
CA PHE A 111 1.87 2.25 13.48
C PHE A 111 1.18 3.13 14.51
N LEU A 112 1.60 3.03 15.78
CA LEU A 112 1.12 3.89 16.86
C LEU A 112 2.01 5.13 16.96
N MET A 113 1.40 6.31 16.88
CA MET A 113 2.08 7.59 17.09
C MET A 113 2.30 7.81 18.59
N LYS A 114 3.56 8.00 18.99
CA LYS A 114 3.95 8.40 20.35
C LYS A 114 4.92 9.58 20.28
N GLY A 115 4.43 10.77 20.60
CA GLY A 115 5.12 12.02 20.29
C GLY A 115 5.35 12.11 18.79
N ASP A 116 6.58 12.41 18.38
CA ASP A 116 6.95 12.45 16.95
C ASP A 116 7.42 11.10 16.42
N SER A 117 7.34 10.02 17.20
CA SER A 117 7.77 8.69 16.76
C SER A 117 6.57 7.82 16.35
N LEU A 118 6.82 6.86 15.47
CA LEU A 118 5.85 5.82 15.11
C LEU A 118 6.38 4.47 15.58
N ILE A 119 5.58 3.72 16.33
CA ILE A 119 5.93 2.37 16.79
C ILE A 119 5.15 1.39 15.95
N GLN A 120 5.85 0.51 15.24
CA GLN A 120 5.21 -0.54 14.45
C GLN A 120 4.51 -1.52 15.37
N GLY A 121 3.26 -1.82 15.06
CA GLY A 121 2.50 -2.88 15.69
C GLY A 121 2.53 -4.17 14.89
N HIS A 122 2.36 -5.28 15.58
CA HIS A 122 2.18 -6.59 14.99
C HIS A 122 1.06 -7.35 15.71
N GLY A 123 0.47 -8.31 15.03
CA GLY A 123 -0.64 -9.11 15.57
C GLY A 123 -1.02 -10.20 14.59
N ASP A 124 -1.93 -11.07 15.03
CA ASP A 124 -2.42 -12.17 14.20
C ASP A 124 -3.11 -11.62 12.95
N MET A 125 -2.76 -12.18 11.81
CA MET A 125 -3.30 -11.81 10.51
C MET A 125 -4.02 -12.99 9.88
N ARG A 126 -5.11 -12.69 9.17
CA ARG A 126 -5.86 -13.68 8.42
C ARG A 126 -6.06 -13.22 6.98
N THR A 127 -5.98 -14.15 6.06
CA THR A 127 -6.31 -13.91 4.65
C THR A 127 -7.69 -14.48 4.34
N MET A 128 -8.59 -13.64 3.85
CA MET A 128 -9.91 -14.05 3.34
C MET A 128 -10.14 -13.38 1.99
N LEU A 129 -10.65 -14.13 1.02
CA LEU A 129 -10.97 -13.63 -0.32
C LEU A 129 -9.80 -12.87 -0.98
N GLY A 130 -8.57 -13.31 -0.75
CA GLY A 130 -7.35 -12.71 -1.32
C GLY A 130 -6.90 -11.40 -0.67
N ARG A 131 -7.49 -11.00 0.46
CA ARG A 131 -7.06 -9.84 1.26
C ARG A 131 -6.60 -10.29 2.64
N THR A 132 -5.50 -9.72 3.11
CA THR A 132 -4.95 -9.97 4.45
C THR A 132 -5.34 -8.81 5.37
N TYR A 133 -5.77 -9.13 6.58
CA TYR A 133 -6.20 -8.16 7.60
C TYR A 133 -5.76 -8.64 8.99
N PHE A 134 -5.68 -7.72 9.96
CA PHE A 134 -5.48 -8.07 11.36
C PHE A 134 -6.75 -8.74 11.90
N GLU A 135 -6.62 -9.92 12.50
CA GLU A 135 -7.77 -10.70 12.96
C GLU A 135 -8.49 -10.03 14.15
N ASP A 136 -7.72 -9.44 15.07
CA ASP A 136 -8.22 -8.74 16.24
C ASP A 136 -7.36 -7.50 16.53
N HIS A 137 -7.94 -6.31 16.31
CA HIS A 137 -7.22 -5.05 16.51
C HIS A 137 -6.86 -4.81 17.99
N SER A 138 -7.60 -5.40 18.94
CA SER A 138 -7.31 -5.25 20.38
C SER A 138 -6.09 -6.04 20.84
N LYS A 139 -5.64 -7.00 20.01
CA LYS A 139 -4.46 -7.84 20.26
C LYS A 139 -3.21 -7.34 19.54
N ILE A 140 -3.26 -6.18 18.89
CA ILE A 140 -2.09 -5.57 18.26
C ILE A 140 -1.09 -5.14 19.36
N MET A 141 0.14 -5.63 19.28
CA MET A 141 1.25 -5.29 20.17
C MET A 141 2.18 -4.30 19.48
N PHE A 142 2.48 -3.18 20.15
CA PHE A 142 3.32 -2.09 19.63
C PHE A 142 4.73 -2.12 20.23
N ASP A 143 5.51 -3.10 19.78
CA ASP A 143 6.88 -3.40 20.21
C ASP A 143 7.80 -3.74 19.02
N GLY A 144 7.36 -3.46 17.80
CA GLY A 144 8.14 -3.61 16.57
C GLY A 144 9.14 -2.46 16.35
N PHE A 145 9.46 -2.18 15.08
CA PHE A 145 10.37 -1.07 14.75
C PHE A 145 9.88 0.26 15.33
N VAL A 146 10.80 1.00 15.96
CA VAL A 146 10.56 2.37 16.43
C VAL A 146 11.12 3.35 15.42
N PHE A 147 10.22 3.96 14.66
CA PHE A 147 10.50 4.95 13.63
C PHE A 147 10.66 6.33 14.27
N LYS A 148 11.88 6.87 14.21
CA LYS A 148 12.22 8.22 14.68
C LYS A 148 12.25 9.20 13.50
N PRO A 149 11.82 10.46 13.70
CA PRO A 149 11.93 11.49 12.65
C PRO A 149 13.34 11.60 12.11
N THR A 150 13.44 11.80 10.81
CA THR A 150 14.69 12.08 10.10
C THR A 150 14.40 13.00 8.92
N ASP A 151 15.44 13.62 8.39
CA ASP A 151 15.31 14.37 7.14
C ASP A 151 14.89 13.45 5.99
N CYS A 152 13.96 13.95 5.20
CA CYS A 152 13.56 13.32 3.96
C CYS A 152 14.68 13.39 2.94
N LYS A 153 15.12 12.22 2.47
CA LYS A 153 16.06 12.09 1.34
C LYS A 153 15.32 12.14 0.00
#